data_AF-A0A3C0W085-F1
#
_entry.id   AF-A0A3C0W085-F1
#
_cell.length_a   1.000
_cell.length_b   1.000
_cell.length_c   1.000
_cell.angle_alpha   90.00
_cell.angle_beta   90.00
_cell.angle_gamma   90.00
#
_symmetry.space_group_name_H-M   'P 1'
#
loop_
_entity.id
_entity.type
_entity.pdbx_description
1 polymer ?
#
loop_
_entity_poly.entity_id
_entity_poly.type
_entity_poly.pdbx_seq_one_letter_code
_entity_poly.pdbx_strand_id
1 'polypeptide(L)'
;YSISGREFTIATNQVDFAVPKRFGLEYKTSDNTTGIPLCIHRAPLGTHERFIGYLIEHYAGNFPLWLAPYQVRLLPFGESQIDYAKEV
;
A
#
# COMPACT_ATOMS: atom_id res chain seq x y z
N TYR A 1 -11.60 -6.68 8.79
CA TYR A 1 -12.72 -5.90 9.35
C TYR A 1 -12.18 -4.57 9.85
N SER A 2 -12.87 -3.46 9.60
CA SER A 2 -12.55 -2.17 10.23
C SER A 2 -13.02 -2.12 11.69
N ILE A 3 -12.70 -1.02 12.39
CA ILE A 3 -13.22 -0.74 13.74
C ILE A 3 -14.76 -0.74 13.79
N SER A 4 -15.44 -0.40 12.69
CA SER A 4 -16.91 -0.47 12.58
C SER A 4 -17.44 -1.85 12.18
N GLY A 5 -16.58 -2.86 12.04
CA GLY A 5 -16.96 -4.22 11.62
C GLY A 5 -17.15 -4.39 10.11
N ARG A 6 -16.81 -3.38 9.30
CA ARG A 6 -16.99 -3.45 7.83
C ARG A 6 -15.89 -4.29 7.18
N GLU A 7 -16.27 -5.11 6.21
CA GLU A 7 -15.32 -5.82 5.35
C GLU A 7 -14.84 -4.91 4.21
N PHE A 8 -13.54 -4.96 3.96
CA PHE A 8 -12.90 -4.30 2.84
C PHE A 8 -12.15 -5.34 2.02
N THR A 9 -12.45 -5.42 0.73
CA THR A 9 -11.58 -6.11 -0.22
C THR A 9 -10.40 -5.18 -0.52
N ILE A 10 -9.21 -5.60 -0.10
CA ILE A 10 -7.97 -4.81 -0.23
C ILE A 10 -7.06 -5.46 -1.27
N ALA A 11 -6.85 -6.78 -1.18
CA ALA A 11 -5.95 -7.50 -2.06
C ALA A 11 -6.70 -8.21 -3.21
N THR A 12 -6.07 -8.29 -4.38
CA THR A 12 -6.52 -9.15 -5.48
C THR A 12 -5.36 -9.94 -6.10
N ASN A 13 -5.66 -11.17 -6.52
CA ASN A 13 -4.86 -11.97 -7.44
C ASN A 13 -5.81 -12.49 -8.52
N GLN A 14 -5.58 -12.11 -9.77
CA GLN A 14 -6.45 -12.45 -10.90
C GLN A 14 -5.63 -13.17 -11.95
N VAL A 15 -5.98 -14.43 -12.23
CA VAL A 15 -5.35 -15.22 -13.29
C VAL A 15 -6.06 -14.90 -14.61
N ASP A 16 -5.29 -14.44 -15.59
CA ASP A 16 -5.79 -13.98 -16.88
C ASP A 16 -5.33 -14.88 -18.02
N PHE A 17 -6.32 -15.51 -18.65
CA PHE A 17 -6.16 -16.43 -19.78
C PHE A 17 -6.37 -15.76 -21.14
N ALA A 18 -6.87 -14.52 -21.17
CA ALA A 18 -7.34 -13.87 -22.40
C ALA A 18 -6.37 -12.81 -22.92
N VAL A 19 -5.90 -11.92 -22.05
CA VAL A 19 -5.06 -10.77 -22.45
C VAL A 19 -3.73 -11.21 -23.06
N PRO A 20 -2.98 -12.20 -22.51
CA PRO A 20 -1.70 -12.60 -23.10
C PRO A 20 -1.81 -12.98 -24.58
N LYS A 21 -2.85 -13.75 -24.94
CA LYS A 21 -3.11 -14.15 -26.33
C LYS A 21 -3.48 -12.96 -27.21
N ARG A 22 -4.29 -12.01 -26.72
CA ARG A 22 -4.71 -10.82 -27.47
C ARG A 22 -3.55 -9.87 -27.80
N PHE A 23 -2.53 -9.83 -26.95
CA PHE A 23 -1.32 -9.04 -27.15
C PHE A 23 -0.21 -9.80 -27.89
N GLY A 24 -0.44 -11.05 -28.30
CA GLY A 24 0.56 -11.87 -28.97
C GLY A 24 1.78 -12.17 -28.09
N LEU A 25 1.58 -12.32 -26.77
CA LEU A 25 2.67 -12.66 -25.86
C LEU A 25 3.06 -14.13 -26.07
N GLU A 26 4.36 -14.37 -26.26
CA GLU A 26 4.92 -15.69 -26.53
C GLU A 26 6.25 -15.88 -25.79
N TYR A 27 6.55 -17.12 -25.43
CA TYR A 27 7.86 -17.51 -24.89
C TYR A 27 8.28 -18.89 -25.43
N LYS A 28 9.57 -19.21 -25.34
CA LYS A 28 10.09 -20.54 -25.68
C LYS A 28 10.04 -21.47 -24.48
N THR A 29 9.48 -22.65 -24.68
CA THR A 29 9.41 -23.71 -23.67
C THR A 29 10.72 -24.50 -23.61
N SER A 30 10.87 -25.36 -22.59
CA SER A 30 11.99 -26.30 -22.48
C SER A 30 12.13 -27.23 -23.69
N ASP A 31 11.02 -27.53 -24.34
CA ASP A 31 10.95 -28.43 -25.49
C ASP A 31 11.11 -27.67 -26.82
N ASN A 32 11.57 -26.40 -26.75
CA ASN A 32 11.78 -25.49 -27.88
C ASN A 32 10.50 -25.17 -28.70
N THR A 33 9.32 -25.42 -28.12
CA THR A 33 8.02 -25.02 -28.69
C THR A 33 7.64 -23.60 -28.26
N THR A 34 6.64 -23.02 -28.91
CA THR A 34 6.12 -21.70 -28.54
C THR A 34 4.95 -21.86 -27.57
N GLY A 35 5.05 -21.22 -26.40
CA GLY A 35 3.99 -21.16 -25.39
C GLY A 35 3.44 -19.74 -25.24
N ILE A 36 2.19 -19.63 -24.77
CA ILE A 36 1.57 -18.36 -24.37
C ILE A 36 1.64 -18.27 -22.84
N PRO A 37 2.19 -17.18 -22.27
CA PRO A 37 2.28 -17.04 -20.83
C PRO A 37 0.89 -16.81 -20.22
N LEU A 38 0.70 -17.22 -18.97
CA LEU A 38 -0.40 -16.73 -18.14
C LEU A 38 0.03 -15.40 -17.52
N CYS A 39 -0.91 -14.44 -17.46
CA CYS A 39 -0.70 -13.21 -16.72
C CYS A 39 -1.42 -13.32 -15.37
N ILE A 40 -0.76 -12.87 -14.29
CA ILE A 40 -1.38 -12.73 -12.98
C ILE A 40 -1.38 -11.25 -12.62
N HIS A 41 -2.57 -10.65 -12.62
CA HIS A 41 -2.74 -9.27 -12.15
C HIS A 41 -2.86 -9.28 -10.63
N ARG A 42 -2.07 -8.44 -9.95
CA ARG A 42 -2.06 -8.36 -8.49
C ARG A 42 -2.11 -6.93 -8.01
N ALA A 43 -2.94 -6.69 -7.01
CA ALA A 43 -2.99 -5.42 -6.27
C ALA A 43 -3.03 -5.73 -4.78
N PRO A 44 -1.87 -5.87 -4.09
CA PRO A 44 -1.81 -6.30 -2.69
C PRO A 44 -2.48 -5.32 -1.72
N LEU A 45 -2.43 -4.02 -2.03
CA LEU A 45 -3.03 -2.95 -1.23
C LEU A 45 -4.31 -2.39 -1.85
N GLY A 46 -4.69 -2.87 -3.04
CA GLY A 46 -5.78 -2.27 -3.80
C GLY A 46 -5.42 -0.85 -4.23
N THR A 47 -6.34 0.10 -4.03
CA THR A 47 -6.07 1.52 -4.27
C THR A 47 -5.51 2.19 -3.02
N HIS A 48 -4.61 3.16 -3.20
CA HIS A 48 -3.97 3.85 -2.10
C HIS A 48 -4.98 4.61 -1.23
N GLU A 49 -5.99 5.24 -1.83
CA GLU A 49 -7.03 6.00 -1.12
C GLU A 49 -7.85 5.10 -0.21
N ARG A 50 -8.25 3.92 -0.69
CA ARG A 50 -9.00 2.94 0.12
C ARG A 50 -8.11 2.36 1.21
N PHE A 51 -6.84 2.11 0.91
CA PHE A 51 -5.90 1.61 1.90
C PHE A 51 -5.66 2.64 3.01
N ILE A 52 -5.43 3.92 2.68
CA ILE A 52 -5.29 4.99 3.69
C ILE A 52 -6.59 5.14 4.50
N GLY A 53 -7.76 5.13 3.86
CA GLY A 53 -9.05 5.14 4.57
C GLY A 53 -9.17 3.98 5.57
N TYR A 54 -8.78 2.77 5.15
CA TYR A 54 -8.69 1.62 6.03
C TYR A 54 -7.70 1.83 7.19
N LEU A 55 -6.51 2.38 6.94
CA LEU A 55 -5.51 2.63 7.99
C LEU A 55 -6.01 3.67 9.00
N ILE A 56 -6.71 4.72 8.56
CA ILE A 56 -7.35 5.71 9.45
C ILE A 56 -8.34 5.01 10.38
N GLU A 57 -9.23 4.17 9.83
CA GLU A 57 -10.19 3.40 10.63
C GLU A 57 -9.51 2.36 11.52
N HIS A 58 -8.45 1.69 11.04
CA HIS A 58 -7.75 0.64 11.77
C HIS A 58 -7.01 1.19 13.00
N TYR A 59 -6.37 2.35 12.86
CA TYR A 59 -5.61 3.00 13.92
C TYR A 59 -6.43 4.02 14.73
N ALA A 60 -7.70 4.26 14.36
CA ALA A 60 -8.51 5.35 14.91
C ALA A 60 -7.78 6.71 14.88
N GLY A 61 -6.97 6.95 13.85
CA GLY A 61 -6.11 8.14 13.72
C GLY A 61 -4.82 8.16 14.55
N ASN A 62 -4.60 7.20 15.47
CA ASN A 62 -3.37 7.08 16.24
C ASN A 62 -2.34 6.19 15.51
N PHE A 63 -1.74 6.75 14.46
CA PHE A 63 -0.83 6.01 13.60
C PHE A 63 0.47 5.59 14.29
N PRO A 64 1.09 4.46 13.88
CA PRO A 64 2.45 4.14 14.28
C PRO A 64 3.43 5.22 13.80
N LEU A 65 4.53 5.41 14.53
CA LEU A 65 5.48 6.52 14.31
C LEU A 65 5.94 6.67 12.85
N TRP A 66 6.16 5.57 12.14
CA TRP A 66 6.64 5.57 10.75
C TRP A 66 5.58 6.04 9.73
N LEU A 67 4.30 6.08 10.14
CA LEU A 67 3.15 6.44 9.30
C LEU A 67 2.50 7.76 9.75
N ALA A 68 2.78 8.21 10.97
CA ALA A 68 2.17 9.39 11.54
C ALA A 68 2.57 10.65 10.74
N PRO A 69 1.60 11.49 10.31
CA PRO A 69 1.90 12.72 9.59
C PRO A 69 2.63 13.76 10.46
N TYR A 70 2.47 13.66 11.78
CA TYR A 70 3.24 14.40 12.77
C TYR A 70 3.88 13.39 13.72
N GLN A 71 5.20 13.26 13.65
CA GLN A 71 5.94 12.25 14.41
C GLN A 71 6.32 12.76 15.80
N VAL A 72 6.81 14.00 15.89
CA VAL A 72 7.21 14.67 17.12
C VAL A 72 6.78 16.14 17.08
N ARG A 73 6.44 16.71 18.23
CA ARG A 73 6.25 18.15 18.43
C ARG A 73 7.00 18.56 19.70
N LEU A 74 7.79 19.63 19.61
CA LEU A 74 8.52 20.19 20.75
C LEU A 74 7.72 21.35 21.34
N LEU A 75 7.56 21.35 22.67
CA LEU A 75 6.88 22.41 23.41
C LEU A 75 7.83 22.98 24.48
N PRO A 76 8.59 24.05 24.17
CA PRO A 76 9.42 24.72 25.16
C PRO A 76 8.54 25.42 26.21
N PHE A 77 8.99 25.41 27.47
CA PHE A 77 8.25 26.02 28.58
C PHE A 77 8.48 27.54 28.67
N GLY A 78 9.63 28.03 28.22
CA GLY A 78 9.96 29.46 28.22
C GLY A 78 10.86 29.88 27.05
N GLU A 79 10.98 31.19 26.84
CA GLU A 79 11.70 31.75 25.69
C GLU A 79 13.17 31.33 25.61
N SER A 80 13.82 31.12 26.77
CA SER A 80 15.21 30.66 26.86
C SER A 80 15.47 29.28 26.23
N GLN A 81 14.42 28.48 26.01
CA GLN A 81 14.51 27.14 25.42
C GLN A 81 14.17 27.12 23.93
N ILE A 82 13.71 28.24 23.35
CA ILE A 82 13.23 28.31 21.97
C ILE A 82 14.37 28.01 20.98
N ASP A 83 15.55 28.59 21.21
CA ASP A 83 16.67 28.42 20.28
C ASP A 83 17.15 26.97 20.27
N TYR A 84 17.31 26.36 21.44
CA TYR A 84 17.63 24.93 21.56
C TYR A 84 16.56 24.03 20.91
N ALA A 85 15.28 24.33 21.12
CA ALA A 85 14.18 23.54 20.54
C ALA A 85 14.08 23.65 19.01
N LYS A 86 14.73 24.64 18.37
CA LYS A 86 14.84 24.72 16.90
C LYS A 86 16.01 23.94 16.34
N GLU A 87 17.04 23.69 17.16
CA GLU A 87 18.24 22.96 16.77
C GLU A 87 18.08 21.43 16.84
N VAL A 88 17.05 20.95 17.56
CA VAL A 88 16.70 19.54 17.74
C VAL A 88 15.50 19.18 16.87
#